data_AF-A0A7J6QH66-F1
#
_entry.id   AF-A0A7J6QH66-F1
#
_cell.length_a   1.000
_cell.length_b   1.000
_cell.length_c   1.000
_cell.angle_alpha   90.00
_cell.angle_beta   90.00
_cell.angle_gamma   90.00
#
_symmetry.space_group_name_H-M   'P 1'
#
loop_
_entity.id
_entity.type
_entity.pdbx_description
1 polymer ?
#
loop_
_entity_poly.entity_id
_entity_poly.type
_entity_poly.pdbx_seq_one_letter_code
_entity_poly.pdbx_strand_id
1 'polypeptide(L)'
;MHRWFSAQNDKRVAAQATETCGGPTIKSFFVYSPVLKVEDRTEENLASAEDDDTRAAQAKLIYYYPSDEHSPIEQRTQASLIEGVVHFAQAFRREEDCDDDVNLITTRDLALAIKQVEKDIWFTLVVDRKPLTGLDDQSIPSSPESAPSSDNQRQRPTCVTPPLESDEDPHLSAPLLQAVLSNAHEVFTLLHGPIEKFLHVENDKPNAIDTLAALLHSFVPSYVEVLSYGPLGLFTELTGFSYAPVERNTLVLMQAMLLSLQEKHPDIKASAVLFDAHLLHSSIPLEDMKILYSYIVSTSIIGFRSDAPTSIVSSTKMCEPPYDGMEEDSTSIWKSNHVTEDMADGETGTFLFGPEAGSSERGVMPVVYLPSLGKGRLVALLYRGLMFVFVINAIPTKEADSELFSSLQQWVSESNSVSQVAQLVRQQFGQAM
;
A
#
# COMPACT_ATOMS: atom_id res chain seq x y z
N MET A 1 21.00 34.11 -24.76
CA MET A 1 20.44 35.25 -25.52
C MET A 1 19.27 34.71 -26.34
N HIS A 2 18.07 35.20 -26.04
CA HIS A 2 16.74 34.80 -26.51
C HIS A 2 16.60 34.40 -28.00
N ARG A 3 15.76 33.41 -28.30
CA ARG A 3 14.46 33.63 -28.99
C ARG A 3 13.61 32.36 -29.15
N TRP A 4 12.34 32.56 -28.80
CA TRP A 4 11.14 31.77 -29.10
C TRP A 4 10.63 32.01 -30.54
N PHE A 5 9.54 31.28 -30.86
CA PHE A 5 8.66 31.21 -32.05
C PHE A 5 9.04 30.11 -33.05
N SER A 6 8.12 29.28 -33.58
CA SER A 6 6.68 29.05 -33.38
C SER A 6 6.28 27.93 -34.35
N ALA A 7 5.41 27.01 -33.94
CA ALA A 7 4.50 26.34 -34.86
C ALA A 7 3.26 25.90 -34.10
N GLN A 8 2.16 26.58 -34.40
CA GLN A 8 0.79 26.33 -33.95
C GLN A 8 0.01 25.81 -35.19
N ASN A 9 -0.98 24.93 -34.94
CA ASN A 9 -1.78 24.09 -35.87
C ASN A 9 -1.09 22.78 -36.32
N ASP A 10 -1.70 21.61 -36.21
CA ASP A 10 -3.11 21.29 -36.46
C ASP A 10 -3.69 20.25 -35.49
N LYS A 11 -4.92 20.51 -35.06
CA LYS A 11 -5.83 19.52 -34.46
C LYS A 11 -6.39 18.64 -35.57
N ARG A 12 -6.16 17.32 -35.54
CA ARG A 12 -7.18 16.28 -35.84
C ARG A 12 -6.60 14.85 -35.73
N VAL A 13 -7.20 14.09 -34.82
CA VAL A 13 -7.49 12.65 -34.91
C VAL A 13 -6.29 11.69 -35.02
N ALA A 14 -5.85 11.22 -33.85
CA ALA A 14 -5.67 9.80 -33.59
C ALA A 14 -5.78 9.58 -32.08
N ALA A 15 -7.02 9.44 -31.59
CA ALA A 15 -7.25 8.75 -30.32
C ALA A 15 -6.95 7.27 -30.58
N GLN A 16 -5.67 6.91 -30.59
CA GLN A 16 -5.28 5.53 -30.34
C GLN A 16 -5.63 5.27 -28.89
N ALA A 17 -6.66 4.45 -28.68
CA ALA A 17 -6.89 3.80 -27.41
C ALA A 17 -5.59 3.09 -27.05
N THR A 18 -4.83 3.67 -26.12
CA THR A 18 -3.92 2.89 -25.31
C THR A 18 -4.82 1.92 -24.55
N GLU A 19 -4.94 0.70 -25.06
CA GLU A 19 -5.43 -0.44 -24.30
C GLU A 19 -4.51 -0.56 -23.08
N THR A 20 -4.90 0.10 -21.99
CA THR A 20 -4.38 -0.22 -20.68
C THR A 20 -4.74 -1.68 -20.46
N CYS A 21 -3.74 -2.56 -20.41
CA CYS A 21 -3.91 -3.92 -19.93
C CYS A 21 -4.62 -3.82 -18.58
N GLY A 22 -5.93 -4.06 -18.57
CA GLY A 22 -6.76 -3.84 -17.40
C GLY A 22 -6.43 -4.89 -16.37
N GLY A 23 -5.63 -4.50 -15.37
CA GLY A 23 -5.33 -5.36 -14.22
C GLY A 23 -6.60 -5.75 -13.45
N PRO A 24 -6.46 -6.66 -12.48
CA PRO A 24 -7.56 -7.04 -11.58
C PRO A 24 -8.23 -5.80 -10.99
N THR A 25 -9.56 -5.69 -11.14
CA THR A 25 -10.33 -4.59 -10.56
C THR A 25 -10.86 -5.01 -9.20
N ILE A 26 -10.50 -4.28 -8.14
CA ILE A 26 -11.00 -4.49 -6.78
C ILE A 26 -12.48 -4.08 -6.75
N LYS A 27 -13.36 -5.02 -6.37
CA LYS A 27 -14.81 -4.80 -6.26
C LYS A 27 -15.21 -4.35 -4.87
N SER A 28 -14.68 -5.01 -3.85
CA SER A 28 -14.91 -4.59 -2.47
C SER A 28 -13.75 -4.95 -1.56
N PHE A 29 -13.63 -4.18 -0.49
CA PHE A 29 -12.72 -4.44 0.63
C PHE A 29 -13.51 -4.20 1.91
N PHE A 30 -13.52 -5.15 2.83
CA PHE A 30 -14.23 -4.98 4.09
C PHE A 30 -13.50 -5.61 5.26
N VAL A 31 -13.76 -5.04 6.43
CA VAL A 31 -13.17 -5.44 7.71
C VAL A 31 -14.29 -5.82 8.66
N TYR A 32 -14.19 -7.00 9.26
CA TYR A 32 -15.16 -7.45 10.25
C TYR A 32 -14.48 -8.13 11.44
N SER A 33 -15.22 -8.18 12.55
CA SER A 33 -14.80 -8.88 13.76
C SER A 33 -15.97 -9.66 14.36
N PRO A 34 -15.86 -11.00 14.49
CA PRO A 34 -16.96 -11.83 14.98
C PRO A 34 -17.27 -11.65 16.48
N VAL A 35 -16.36 -11.03 17.24
CA VAL A 35 -16.50 -10.81 18.68
C VAL A 35 -17.25 -9.52 19.04
N LEU A 36 -17.48 -8.63 18.06
CA LEU A 36 -18.22 -7.40 18.27
C LEU A 36 -19.71 -7.69 18.46
N LYS A 37 -20.31 -6.95 19.38
CA LYS A 37 -21.72 -7.06 19.76
C LYS A 37 -22.46 -5.75 19.55
N VAL A 38 -23.78 -5.80 19.66
CA VAL A 38 -24.68 -4.64 19.48
C VAL A 38 -24.32 -3.52 20.45
N GLU A 39 -23.94 -3.83 21.69
CA GLU A 39 -23.51 -2.86 22.70
C GLU A 39 -22.18 -2.17 22.38
N ASP A 40 -21.39 -2.70 21.44
CA ASP A 40 -20.10 -2.13 21.02
C ASP A 40 -20.27 -1.08 19.91
N ARG A 41 -21.50 -0.69 19.57
CA ARG A 41 -21.83 0.21 18.44
C ARG A 41 -22.72 1.36 18.87
N THR A 42 -22.66 2.48 18.14
CA THR A 42 -23.65 3.54 18.30
C THR A 42 -24.94 3.20 17.55
N GLU A 43 -26.05 3.80 17.98
CA GLU A 43 -27.36 3.61 17.31
C GLU A 43 -27.35 4.11 15.87
N GLU A 44 -26.48 5.07 15.53
CA GLU A 44 -26.35 5.56 14.15
C GLU A 44 -25.81 4.47 13.22
N ASN A 45 -24.79 3.71 13.65
CA ASN A 45 -24.25 2.60 12.84
C ASN A 45 -25.27 1.47 12.63
N LEU A 46 -26.21 1.32 13.57
CA LEU A 46 -27.21 0.26 13.58
C LEU A 46 -28.55 0.69 12.97
N ALA A 47 -28.70 1.95 12.56
CA ALA A 47 -29.97 2.52 12.10
C ALA A 47 -30.57 1.82 10.85
N SER A 48 -29.73 1.12 10.08
CA SER A 48 -30.15 0.38 8.87
C SER A 48 -30.60 -1.06 9.13
N ALA A 49 -30.54 -1.54 10.38
CA ALA A 49 -30.96 -2.88 10.77
C ALA A 49 -32.41 -2.87 11.29
N GLU A 50 -33.21 -3.83 10.84
CA GLU A 50 -34.66 -3.87 11.07
C GLU A 50 -35.06 -4.75 12.27
N ASP A 51 -34.20 -5.71 12.63
CA ASP A 51 -34.43 -6.70 13.69
C ASP A 51 -33.14 -7.00 14.49
N ASP A 52 -33.26 -7.77 15.56
CA ASP A 52 -32.15 -8.07 16.47
C ASP A 52 -31.02 -8.86 15.77
N ASP A 53 -31.36 -9.77 14.86
CA ASP A 53 -30.40 -10.59 14.12
C ASP A 53 -29.58 -9.74 13.14
N THR A 54 -30.25 -8.84 12.40
CA THR A 54 -29.60 -7.89 11.50
C THR A 54 -28.78 -6.86 12.25
N ARG A 55 -29.19 -6.43 13.45
CA ARG A 55 -28.38 -5.57 14.34
C ARG A 55 -27.12 -6.29 14.79
N ALA A 56 -27.23 -7.55 15.20
CA ALA A 56 -26.08 -8.35 15.61
C ALA A 56 -25.09 -8.58 14.45
N ALA A 57 -25.59 -8.88 13.25
CA ALA A 57 -24.76 -9.04 12.06
C ALA A 57 -24.11 -7.70 11.63
N GLN A 58 -24.84 -6.59 11.69
CA GLN A 58 -24.30 -5.25 11.40
C GLN A 58 -23.19 -4.87 12.38
N ALA A 59 -23.34 -5.21 13.66
CA ALA A 59 -22.37 -4.86 14.70
C ALA A 59 -20.98 -5.45 14.43
N LYS A 60 -20.90 -6.62 13.78
CA LYS A 60 -19.65 -7.28 13.42
C LYS A 60 -18.89 -6.62 12.27
N LEU A 61 -19.58 -5.89 11.37
CA LEU A 61 -18.98 -5.29 10.18
C LEU A 61 -18.37 -3.92 10.49
N ILE A 62 -17.05 -3.84 10.66
CA ILE A 62 -16.33 -2.61 11.06
C ILE A 62 -16.32 -1.59 9.92
N TYR A 63 -15.98 -2.03 8.70
CA TYR A 63 -15.83 -1.15 7.55
C TYR A 63 -16.14 -1.89 6.25
N TYR A 64 -16.64 -1.15 5.24
CA TYR A 64 -16.90 -1.66 3.90
C TYR A 64 -16.58 -0.59 2.84
N TYR A 65 -15.85 -1.00 1.80
CA TYR A 65 -15.48 -0.23 0.62
C TYR A 65 -15.93 -0.94 -0.66
N PRO A 66 -16.45 -0.21 -1.67
CA PRO A 66 -16.86 1.19 -1.61
C PRO A 66 -18.10 1.37 -0.72
N SER A 67 -18.13 2.41 0.12
CA SER A 67 -19.21 2.60 1.10
C SER A 67 -20.54 3.01 0.47
N ASP A 68 -20.51 3.64 -0.71
CA ASP A 68 -21.68 4.23 -1.36
C ASP A 68 -22.31 3.37 -2.48
N GLU A 69 -21.58 2.36 -2.96
CA GLU A 69 -22.04 1.54 -4.10
C GLU A 69 -23.00 0.42 -3.69
N HIS A 70 -22.83 -0.11 -2.48
CA HIS A 70 -23.58 -1.25 -1.98
C HIS A 70 -24.57 -0.86 -0.90
N SER A 71 -25.78 -1.41 -0.96
CA SER A 71 -26.76 -1.19 0.11
C SER A 71 -26.28 -1.79 1.44
N PRO A 72 -26.63 -1.22 2.61
CA PRO A 72 -26.24 -1.78 3.91
C PRO A 72 -26.62 -3.27 4.08
N ILE A 73 -27.73 -3.68 3.45
CA ILE A 73 -28.19 -5.07 3.43
C ILE A 73 -27.21 -5.96 2.67
N GLU A 74 -26.73 -5.52 1.50
CA GLU A 74 -25.74 -6.26 0.70
C GLU A 74 -24.42 -6.39 1.45
N GLN A 75 -23.92 -5.29 2.01
CA GLN A 75 -22.65 -5.27 2.76
C GLN A 75 -22.68 -6.28 3.92
N ARG A 76 -23.76 -6.24 4.71
CA ARG A 76 -23.98 -7.19 5.82
C ARG A 76 -24.09 -8.62 5.32
N THR A 77 -24.84 -8.85 4.24
CA THR A 77 -25.03 -10.20 3.67
C THR A 77 -23.71 -10.81 3.23
N GLN A 78 -22.84 -10.02 2.58
CA GLN A 78 -21.50 -10.48 2.19
C GLN A 78 -20.65 -10.84 3.40
N ALA A 79 -20.58 -9.97 4.41
CA ALA A 79 -19.79 -10.23 5.61
C ALA A 79 -20.29 -11.46 6.38
N SER A 80 -21.61 -11.61 6.56
CA SER A 80 -22.20 -12.78 7.23
C SER A 80 -22.00 -14.08 6.45
N LEU A 81 -22.02 -14.03 5.11
CA LEU A 81 -21.72 -15.19 4.28
C LEU A 81 -20.27 -15.64 4.47
N ILE A 82 -19.31 -14.71 4.43
CA ILE A 82 -17.89 -15.02 4.63
C ILE A 82 -17.63 -15.57 6.03
N GLU A 83 -18.18 -14.92 7.06
CA GLU A 83 -18.11 -15.43 8.44
C GLU A 83 -18.65 -16.86 8.53
N GLY A 84 -19.81 -17.12 7.94
CA GLY A 84 -20.43 -18.45 7.92
C GLY A 84 -19.59 -19.50 7.19
N VAL A 85 -18.95 -19.14 6.06
CA VAL A 85 -18.07 -20.03 5.32
C VAL A 85 -16.79 -20.34 6.10
N VAL A 86 -16.16 -19.33 6.69
CA VAL A 86 -14.96 -19.52 7.55
C VAL A 86 -15.29 -20.44 8.71
N HIS A 87 -16.38 -20.18 9.43
CA HIS A 87 -16.82 -21.01 10.55
C HIS A 87 -17.20 -22.43 10.12
N PHE A 88 -17.86 -22.58 8.97
CA PHE A 88 -18.18 -23.90 8.41
C PHE A 88 -16.91 -24.69 8.07
N ALA A 89 -15.94 -24.05 7.40
CA ALA A 89 -14.68 -24.68 7.01
C ALA A 89 -13.83 -25.08 8.22
N GLN A 90 -13.88 -24.31 9.32
CA GLN A 90 -13.24 -24.68 10.58
C GLN A 90 -13.69 -26.05 11.11
N ALA A 91 -14.93 -26.48 10.85
CA ALA A 91 -15.41 -27.81 11.24
C ALA A 91 -14.71 -28.97 10.50
N PHE A 92 -14.01 -28.68 9.39
CA PHE A 92 -13.27 -29.66 8.59
C PHE A 92 -11.76 -29.58 8.81
N ARG A 93 -11.29 -28.70 9.69
CA ARG A 93 -9.88 -28.61 10.05
C ARG A 93 -9.40 -29.86 10.78
N ARG A 94 -8.16 -30.23 10.51
CA ARG A 94 -7.42 -31.21 11.30
C ARG A 94 -6.66 -30.46 12.39
N GLU A 95 -6.57 -31.04 13.59
CA GLU A 95 -5.83 -30.44 14.72
C GLU A 95 -4.34 -30.17 14.42
N GLU A 96 -3.78 -30.81 13.38
CA GLU A 96 -2.37 -30.67 12.97
C GLU A 96 -2.13 -29.47 12.03
N ASP A 97 -3.19 -28.89 11.44
CA ASP A 97 -3.12 -27.80 10.46
C ASP A 97 -3.64 -26.49 11.08
N CYS A 98 -2.88 -25.93 12.03
CA CYS A 98 -3.31 -24.78 12.85
C CYS A 98 -3.48 -23.47 12.05
N ASP A 99 -2.79 -23.32 10.92
CA ASP A 99 -2.69 -22.07 10.14
C ASP A 99 -3.59 -22.02 8.89
N ASP A 100 -4.31 -23.11 8.57
CA ASP A 100 -5.10 -23.20 7.33
C ASP A 100 -6.53 -22.65 7.52
N ASP A 101 -6.63 -21.35 7.74
CA ASP A 101 -7.89 -20.61 7.53
C ASP A 101 -8.28 -20.55 6.06
N VAL A 102 -9.59 -20.43 5.80
CA VAL A 102 -10.09 -20.19 4.44
C VAL A 102 -9.46 -18.90 3.95
N ASN A 103 -8.53 -19.03 3.02
CA ASN A 103 -7.70 -17.93 2.54
C ASN A 103 -8.13 -17.42 1.16
N LEU A 104 -8.85 -18.24 0.39
CA LEU A 104 -9.36 -17.88 -0.93
C LEU A 104 -10.66 -18.63 -1.24
N ILE A 105 -11.66 -17.89 -1.70
CA ILE A 105 -12.86 -18.43 -2.34
C ILE A 105 -12.86 -17.94 -3.78
N THR A 106 -12.87 -18.87 -4.72
CA THR A 106 -13.01 -18.56 -6.15
C THR A 106 -14.40 -18.89 -6.65
N THR A 107 -14.96 -17.98 -7.41
CA THR A 107 -16.16 -18.18 -8.21
C THR A 107 -15.80 -18.02 -9.69
N ARG A 108 -16.79 -18.08 -10.57
CA ARG A 108 -16.57 -17.86 -12.01
C ARG A 108 -16.00 -16.47 -12.30
N ASP A 109 -16.54 -15.46 -11.65
CA ASP A 109 -16.25 -14.05 -11.97
C ASP A 109 -15.50 -13.33 -10.84
N LEU A 110 -15.36 -13.93 -9.65
CA LEU A 110 -14.77 -13.27 -8.48
C LEU A 110 -13.75 -14.16 -7.76
N ALA A 111 -12.70 -13.54 -7.24
CA ALA A 111 -11.80 -14.10 -6.24
C ALA A 111 -11.97 -13.31 -4.93
N LEU A 112 -12.21 -14.02 -3.82
CA LEU A 112 -12.39 -13.45 -2.50
C LEU A 112 -11.25 -13.95 -1.61
N ALA A 113 -10.27 -13.08 -1.36
CA ALA A 113 -9.20 -13.37 -0.41
C ALA A 113 -9.64 -12.97 0.99
N ILE A 114 -9.42 -13.85 1.95
CA ILE A 114 -9.87 -13.68 3.34
C ILE A 114 -8.66 -13.92 4.24
N LYS A 115 -8.41 -13.03 5.19
CA LYS A 115 -7.27 -13.15 6.10
C LYS A 115 -7.61 -12.68 7.49
N GLN A 116 -7.32 -13.51 8.49
CA GLN A 116 -7.26 -13.06 9.87
C GLN A 116 -5.92 -12.32 10.06
N VAL A 117 -5.99 -11.01 10.20
CA VAL A 117 -4.79 -10.14 10.26
C VAL A 117 -4.31 -9.91 11.70
N GLU A 118 -5.25 -9.91 12.64
CA GLU A 118 -5.04 -9.87 14.08
C GLU A 118 -6.07 -10.78 14.77
N LYS A 119 -5.95 -10.98 16.08
CA LYS A 119 -6.89 -11.84 16.79
C LYS A 119 -8.31 -11.28 16.65
N ASP A 120 -9.22 -12.12 16.16
CA ASP A 120 -10.61 -11.79 15.90
C ASP A 120 -10.85 -10.62 14.91
N ILE A 121 -9.89 -10.29 14.04
CA ILE A 121 -10.02 -9.22 13.05
C ILE A 121 -9.70 -9.76 11.66
N TRP A 122 -10.65 -9.58 10.74
CA TRP A 122 -10.62 -10.19 9.42
C TRP A 122 -10.67 -9.13 8.34
N PHE A 123 -9.73 -9.21 7.41
CA PHE A 123 -9.76 -8.45 6.16
C PHE A 123 -10.24 -9.35 5.04
N THR A 124 -11.13 -8.82 4.19
CA THR A 124 -11.60 -9.49 2.98
C THR A 124 -11.44 -8.58 1.79
N LEU A 125 -10.82 -9.08 0.73
CA LEU A 125 -10.63 -8.41 -0.55
C LEU A 125 -11.34 -9.20 -1.65
N VAL A 126 -12.24 -8.54 -2.37
CA VAL A 126 -12.98 -9.12 -3.50
C VAL A 126 -12.49 -8.51 -4.79
N VAL A 127 -12.07 -9.36 -5.73
CA VAL A 127 -11.46 -8.95 -6.99
C VAL A 127 -12.20 -9.60 -8.17
N ASP A 128 -12.41 -8.83 -9.22
CA ASP A 128 -12.98 -9.31 -10.49
C ASP A 128 -11.99 -10.22 -11.22
N ARG A 129 -12.47 -11.40 -11.62
CA ARG A 129 -11.79 -12.32 -12.52
C ARG A 129 -12.40 -12.09 -13.89
N LYS A 130 -11.85 -11.13 -14.65
CA LYS A 130 -12.27 -10.97 -16.05
C LYS A 130 -11.91 -12.25 -16.81
N PRO A 131 -12.87 -12.97 -17.41
CA PRO A 131 -12.54 -14.08 -18.28
C PRO A 131 -11.73 -13.55 -19.48
N LEU A 132 -10.65 -14.25 -19.83
CA LEU A 132 -9.87 -14.02 -21.06
C LEU A 132 -10.70 -14.41 -22.30
N THR A 133 -11.83 -13.75 -22.55
CA THR A 133 -12.56 -13.87 -23.81
C THR A 133 -12.19 -12.69 -24.69
N GLY A 134 -11.07 -12.79 -25.41
CA GLY A 134 -10.62 -11.68 -26.26
C GLY A 134 -9.42 -11.92 -27.18
N LEU A 135 -8.94 -13.15 -27.34
CA LEU A 135 -7.92 -13.45 -28.35
C LEU A 135 -8.42 -14.56 -29.30
N ASP A 136 -8.61 -14.14 -30.54
CA ASP A 136 -8.62 -14.92 -31.79
C ASP A 136 -9.78 -15.90 -32.04
N ASP A 137 -10.90 -15.33 -32.48
CA ASP A 137 -11.77 -16.02 -33.44
C ASP A 137 -12.13 -15.10 -34.62
N GLN A 138 -11.12 -14.49 -35.27
CA GLN A 138 -11.27 -13.94 -36.62
C GLN A 138 -10.00 -14.12 -37.46
N SER A 139 -10.20 -14.71 -38.64
CA SER A 139 -9.31 -14.78 -39.82
C SER A 139 -8.36 -15.98 -39.97
N ILE A 140 -8.94 -17.18 -40.14
CA ILE A 140 -8.36 -18.15 -41.07
C ILE A 140 -8.71 -17.67 -42.50
N PRO A 141 -7.73 -17.38 -43.37
CA PRO A 141 -8.02 -17.05 -44.76
C PRO A 141 -8.39 -18.34 -45.50
N SER A 142 -9.65 -18.43 -45.91
CA SER A 142 -10.15 -19.46 -46.81
C SER A 142 -9.47 -19.35 -48.17
N SER A 143 -8.60 -20.31 -48.48
CA SER A 143 -8.18 -20.59 -49.86
C SER A 143 -9.06 -21.71 -50.44
N PRO A 144 -9.46 -21.62 -51.72
CA PRO A 144 -10.39 -22.54 -52.35
C PRO A 144 -9.62 -23.69 -53.00
N GLU A 145 -10.07 -24.95 -52.85
CA GLU A 145 -10.05 -25.91 -53.98
C GLU A 145 -10.73 -27.26 -53.68
N SER A 146 -11.69 -27.57 -54.56
CA SER A 146 -12.03 -28.88 -55.13
C SER A 146 -12.48 -30.06 -54.26
N ALA A 147 -13.76 -30.43 -54.44
CA ALA A 147 -14.31 -31.79 -54.36
C ALA A 147 -13.69 -32.69 -55.48
N PRO A 148 -13.83 -34.06 -55.51
CA PRO A 148 -14.98 -34.82 -54.98
C PRO A 148 -14.79 -36.26 -54.42
N SER A 149 -15.83 -36.68 -53.70
CA SER A 149 -16.47 -38.01 -53.61
C SER A 149 -15.85 -39.21 -52.85
N SER A 150 -16.80 -39.90 -52.16
CA SER A 150 -16.87 -41.29 -51.65
C SER A 150 -15.94 -41.72 -50.51
N ASP A 151 -16.50 -41.96 -49.31
CA ASP A 151 -16.89 -43.33 -48.91
C ASP A 151 -17.63 -43.39 -47.56
N ASN A 152 -18.62 -44.28 -47.51
CA ASN A 152 -19.40 -44.63 -46.32
C ASN A 152 -18.55 -45.46 -45.36
N GLN A 153 -18.29 -45.00 -44.14
CA GLN A 153 -17.98 -45.90 -43.02
C GLN A 153 -18.35 -45.33 -41.65
N ARG A 154 -19.12 -46.12 -40.90
CA ARG A 154 -19.61 -45.94 -39.53
C ARG A 154 -18.53 -45.43 -38.58
N GLN A 155 -18.79 -44.33 -37.88
CA GLN A 155 -18.07 -44.00 -36.63
C GLN A 155 -19.06 -43.67 -35.51
N ARG A 156 -18.75 -44.24 -34.35
CA ARG A 156 -19.47 -44.17 -33.06
C ARG A 156 -19.63 -42.71 -32.61
N PRO A 157 -20.62 -42.38 -31.76
CA PRO A 157 -20.62 -41.10 -31.07
C PRO A 157 -19.43 -41.09 -30.10
N THR A 158 -18.34 -40.43 -30.49
CA THR A 158 -17.28 -40.02 -29.59
C THR A 158 -17.85 -39.00 -28.63
N CYS A 159 -17.83 -39.33 -27.33
CA CYS A 159 -18.00 -38.36 -26.26
C CYS A 159 -17.11 -37.16 -26.54
N VAL A 160 -17.73 -36.01 -26.81
CA VAL A 160 -17.06 -34.71 -26.73
C VAL A 160 -16.84 -34.48 -25.24
N THR A 161 -15.64 -34.80 -24.76
CA THR A 161 -15.14 -34.24 -23.50
C THR A 161 -15.12 -32.71 -23.66
N PRO A 162 -15.74 -31.94 -22.76
CA PRO A 162 -15.52 -30.51 -22.74
C PRO A 162 -14.02 -30.25 -22.54
N PRO A 163 -13.45 -29.19 -23.13
CA PRO A 163 -12.07 -28.82 -22.87
C PRO A 163 -11.90 -28.62 -21.37
N LEU A 164 -10.87 -29.24 -20.78
CA LEU A 164 -10.35 -28.81 -19.48
C LEU A 164 -9.83 -27.39 -19.67
N GLU A 165 -10.65 -26.40 -19.33
CA GLU A 165 -10.18 -25.05 -19.06
C GLU A 165 -9.28 -25.15 -17.83
N SER A 166 -7.98 -24.93 -18.01
CA SER A 166 -7.05 -24.71 -16.90
C SER A 166 -7.40 -23.37 -16.26
N ASP A 167 -8.32 -23.43 -15.28
CA ASP A 167 -9.01 -22.36 -14.55
C ASP A 167 -8.12 -21.40 -13.71
N GLU A 168 -6.80 -21.47 -13.84
CA GLU A 168 -5.89 -20.62 -13.07
C GLU A 168 -5.52 -19.39 -13.88
N ASP A 169 -6.14 -18.24 -13.53
CA ASP A 169 -5.61 -16.95 -13.94
C ASP A 169 -4.23 -16.79 -13.28
N PRO A 170 -3.12 -16.84 -14.03
CA PRO A 170 -1.78 -16.81 -13.45
C PRO A 170 -1.47 -15.49 -12.73
N HIS A 171 -2.34 -14.48 -12.88
CA HIS A 171 -2.22 -13.14 -12.31
C HIS A 171 -2.94 -12.97 -10.95
N LEU A 172 -3.83 -13.88 -10.53
CA LEU A 172 -4.53 -13.83 -9.24
C LEU A 172 -4.28 -15.08 -8.39
N SER A 173 -3.02 -15.33 -8.03
CA SER A 173 -2.69 -16.43 -7.11
C SER A 173 -3.14 -16.13 -5.67
N ALA A 174 -3.55 -17.16 -4.92
CA ALA A 174 -3.90 -17.02 -3.50
C ALA A 174 -2.78 -16.37 -2.66
N PRO A 175 -1.50 -16.76 -2.80
CA PRO A 175 -0.41 -16.13 -2.05
C PRO A 175 -0.27 -14.63 -2.33
N LEU A 176 -0.55 -14.20 -3.56
CA LEU A 176 -0.48 -12.80 -3.93
C LEU A 176 -1.56 -11.98 -3.23
N LEU A 177 -2.83 -12.40 -3.31
CA LEU A 177 -3.92 -11.67 -2.65
C LEU A 177 -3.76 -11.68 -1.12
N GLN A 178 -3.19 -12.75 -0.57
CA GLN A 178 -2.83 -12.82 0.84
C GLN A 178 -1.69 -11.87 1.22
N ALA A 179 -0.73 -11.64 0.33
CA ALA A 179 0.34 -10.66 0.52
C ALA A 179 -0.22 -9.23 0.50
N VAL A 180 -1.17 -8.93 -0.39
CA VAL A 180 -1.88 -7.64 -0.42
C VAL A 180 -2.58 -7.38 0.92
N LEU A 181 -3.34 -8.36 1.42
CA LEU A 181 -4.03 -8.22 2.71
C LEU A 181 -3.06 -8.03 3.89
N SER A 182 -1.93 -8.76 3.88
CA SER A 182 -0.84 -8.57 4.85
C SER A 182 -0.26 -7.16 4.78
N ASN A 183 0.09 -6.68 3.59
CA ASN A 183 0.67 -5.36 3.40
C ASN A 183 -0.31 -4.26 3.82
N ALA A 184 -1.60 -4.40 3.50
CA ALA A 184 -2.63 -3.47 3.95
C ALA A 184 -2.66 -3.35 5.48
N HIS A 185 -2.59 -4.50 6.18
CA HIS A 185 -2.56 -4.54 7.64
C HIS A 185 -1.25 -3.99 8.22
N GLU A 186 -0.11 -4.34 7.64
CA GLU A 186 1.21 -3.86 8.07
C GLU A 186 1.33 -2.35 7.92
N VAL A 187 0.87 -1.77 6.81
CA VAL A 187 0.87 -0.32 6.57
C VAL A 187 -0.14 0.39 7.46
N PHE A 188 -1.34 -0.17 7.67
CA PHE A 188 -2.30 0.38 8.62
C PHE A 188 -1.70 0.40 10.03
N THR A 189 -1.10 -0.71 10.46
CA THR A 189 -0.44 -0.84 11.77
C THR A 189 0.75 0.10 11.88
N LEU A 190 1.52 0.31 10.81
CA LEU A 190 2.62 1.27 10.78
C LEU A 190 2.15 2.68 11.17
N LEU A 191 1.02 3.13 10.62
CA LEU A 191 0.54 4.50 10.76
C LEU A 191 -0.33 4.68 12.00
N HIS A 192 -1.14 3.68 12.33
CA HIS A 192 -2.14 3.77 13.38
C HIS A 192 -1.86 2.91 14.61
N GLY A 193 -0.92 1.98 14.54
CA GLY A 193 -0.71 0.94 15.56
C GLY A 193 -1.71 -0.23 15.42
N PRO A 194 -1.61 -1.23 16.31
CA PRO A 194 -2.42 -2.45 16.22
C PRO A 194 -3.92 -2.16 16.27
N ILE A 195 -4.73 -2.90 15.51
CA ILE A 195 -6.19 -2.72 15.45
C ILE A 195 -6.84 -3.21 16.76
N GLU A 196 -6.30 -4.27 17.37
CA GLU A 196 -6.70 -4.86 18.66
C GLU A 196 -6.87 -3.80 19.76
N LYS A 197 -6.08 -2.71 19.73
CA LYS A 197 -6.18 -1.65 20.74
C LYS A 197 -7.55 -0.97 20.74
N PHE A 198 -8.24 -0.91 19.59
CA PHE A 198 -9.58 -0.31 19.48
C PHE A 198 -10.66 -1.28 19.96
N LEU A 199 -10.43 -2.60 19.88
CA LEU A 199 -11.38 -3.62 20.34
C LEU A 199 -11.32 -3.83 21.87
N HIS A 200 -10.18 -3.53 22.49
CA HIS A 200 -9.97 -3.75 23.93
C HIS A 200 -10.23 -2.52 24.82
N VAL A 201 -10.76 -1.43 24.27
CA VAL A 201 -11.14 -0.24 25.06
C VAL A 201 -12.39 -0.56 25.89
N GLU A 202 -12.29 -0.57 27.22
CA GLU A 202 -13.43 -0.90 28.10
C GLU A 202 -14.37 0.27 28.36
N ASN A 203 -13.83 1.49 28.49
CA ASN A 203 -14.60 2.64 28.98
C ASN A 203 -15.37 3.41 27.88
N ASP A 204 -15.08 3.15 26.60
CA ASP A 204 -15.70 3.83 25.46
C ASP A 204 -15.55 3.05 24.13
N LYS A 205 -15.90 1.77 24.17
CA LYS A 205 -15.74 0.87 23.03
C LYS A 205 -16.48 1.34 21.76
N PRO A 206 -17.73 1.85 21.82
CA PRO A 206 -18.44 2.31 20.62
C PRO A 206 -17.69 3.41 19.87
N ASN A 207 -17.23 4.45 20.57
CA ASN A 207 -16.48 5.53 19.93
C ASN A 207 -15.11 5.06 19.41
N ALA A 208 -14.46 4.12 20.09
CA ALA A 208 -13.21 3.53 19.62
C ALA A 208 -13.38 2.75 18.31
N ILE A 209 -14.48 2.01 18.16
CA ILE A 209 -14.80 1.29 16.93
C ILE A 209 -15.20 2.25 15.80
N ASP A 210 -15.96 3.32 16.10
CA ASP A 210 -16.31 4.33 15.10
C ASP A 210 -15.08 5.10 14.60
N THR A 211 -14.14 5.36 15.49
CA THR A 211 -12.83 5.91 15.11
C THR A 211 -12.12 4.96 14.16
N LEU A 212 -12.04 3.67 14.50
CA LEU A 212 -11.41 2.68 13.64
C LEU A 212 -12.06 2.66 12.25
N ALA A 213 -13.40 2.71 12.19
CA ALA A 213 -14.13 2.78 10.94
C ALA A 213 -13.79 4.06 10.15
N ALA A 214 -13.66 5.22 10.82
CA ALA A 214 -13.25 6.48 10.20
C ALA A 214 -11.81 6.42 9.64
N LEU A 215 -10.86 5.85 10.39
CA LEU A 215 -9.48 5.65 9.94
C LEU A 215 -9.40 4.69 8.75
N LEU A 216 -10.20 3.62 8.76
CA LEU A 216 -10.29 2.70 7.62
C LEU A 216 -10.93 3.40 6.40
N HIS A 217 -11.89 4.30 6.62
CA HIS A 217 -12.52 5.08 5.56
C HIS A 217 -11.56 6.07 4.89
N SER A 218 -10.59 6.64 5.62
CA SER A 218 -9.55 7.47 5.03
C SER A 218 -8.42 6.64 4.39
N PHE A 219 -8.03 5.54 5.03
CA PHE A 219 -6.95 4.66 4.58
C PHE A 219 -7.29 3.83 3.32
N VAL A 220 -8.37 3.03 3.35
CA VAL A 220 -8.62 1.97 2.35
C VAL A 220 -8.79 2.52 0.93
N PRO A 221 -9.57 3.60 0.66
CA PRO A 221 -9.69 4.13 -0.69
C PRO A 221 -8.33 4.54 -1.27
N SER A 222 -7.49 5.15 -0.44
CA SER A 222 -6.15 5.60 -0.81
C SER A 222 -5.25 4.39 -1.12
N TYR A 223 -5.33 3.34 -0.29
CA TYR A 223 -4.57 2.11 -0.49
C TYR A 223 -5.00 1.35 -1.76
N VAL A 224 -6.30 1.21 -2.02
CA VAL A 224 -6.85 0.56 -3.23
C VAL A 224 -6.46 1.32 -4.49
N GLU A 225 -6.42 2.65 -4.44
CA GLU A 225 -5.96 3.49 -5.54
C GLU A 225 -4.48 3.21 -5.86
N VAL A 226 -3.60 3.11 -4.84
CA VAL A 226 -2.18 2.73 -5.02
C VAL A 226 -2.04 1.37 -5.70
N LEU A 227 -2.83 0.38 -5.29
CA LEU A 227 -2.81 -0.96 -5.89
C LEU A 227 -3.23 -0.98 -7.36
N SER A 228 -4.13 -0.06 -7.75
CA SER A 228 -4.72 -0.02 -9.10
C SER A 228 -3.76 0.54 -10.17
N TYR A 229 -2.72 1.29 -9.78
CA TYR A 229 -1.85 2.03 -10.71
C TYR A 229 -0.61 1.31 -11.23
N GLY A 230 -0.45 0.00 -11.02
CA GLY A 230 0.51 -0.72 -11.85
C GLY A 230 0.75 -2.19 -11.55
N PRO A 231 1.37 -2.90 -12.52
CA PRO A 231 1.84 -4.27 -12.37
C PRO A 231 3.00 -4.42 -11.37
N LEU A 232 3.47 -3.32 -10.75
CA LEU A 232 4.51 -3.34 -9.74
C LEU A 232 3.95 -3.53 -8.33
N GLY A 233 2.77 -2.97 -7.99
CA GLY A 233 2.23 -3.01 -6.63
C GLY A 233 2.10 -4.42 -6.05
N LEU A 234 1.60 -5.35 -6.86
CA LEU A 234 1.43 -6.76 -6.52
C LEU A 234 2.75 -7.55 -6.44
N PHE A 235 3.76 -7.19 -7.24
CA PHE A 235 5.03 -7.94 -7.32
C PHE A 235 6.10 -7.41 -6.36
N THR A 236 6.13 -6.10 -6.06
CA THR A 236 6.97 -5.55 -4.97
C THR A 236 6.51 -6.01 -3.58
N GLU A 237 5.26 -6.44 -3.42
CA GLU A 237 4.78 -7.05 -2.18
C GLU A 237 5.32 -8.47 -1.97
N LEU A 238 5.62 -9.20 -3.06
CA LEU A 238 6.20 -10.55 -3.01
C LEU A 238 7.73 -10.54 -2.99
N THR A 239 8.36 -9.53 -3.59
CA THR A 239 9.82 -9.38 -3.62
C THR A 239 10.22 -8.24 -2.70
N GLY A 240 10.84 -8.54 -1.57
CA GLY A 240 11.38 -7.52 -0.66
C GLY A 240 12.21 -6.44 -1.37
N PHE A 241 12.49 -5.35 -0.65
CA PHE A 241 13.16 -4.16 -1.17
C PHE A 241 14.40 -4.45 -2.04
N SER A 242 14.59 -3.64 -3.07
CA SER A 242 15.70 -3.81 -4.01
C SER A 242 16.94 -3.07 -3.51
N TYR A 243 18.10 -3.73 -3.50
CA TYR A 243 19.37 -3.07 -3.18
C TYR A 243 19.93 -2.35 -4.40
N ALA A 244 20.52 -1.19 -4.19
CA ALA A 244 21.19 -0.44 -5.25
C ALA A 244 22.50 -1.14 -5.66
N PRO A 245 22.83 -1.24 -6.97
CA PRO A 245 24.07 -1.84 -7.45
C PRO A 245 25.26 -0.89 -7.24
N VAL A 246 25.75 -0.82 -6.01
CA VAL A 246 26.83 0.10 -5.60
C VAL A 246 28.02 -0.70 -5.07
N GLU A 247 29.23 -0.19 -5.28
CA GLU A 247 30.44 -0.84 -4.80
C GLU A 247 30.49 -0.94 -3.27
N ARG A 248 31.08 -2.03 -2.75
CA ARG A 248 31.19 -2.27 -1.31
C ARG A 248 31.86 -1.13 -0.55
N ASN A 249 32.85 -0.46 -1.15
CA ASN A 249 33.55 0.65 -0.51
C ASN A 249 32.60 1.83 -0.26
N THR A 250 31.72 2.14 -1.21
CA THR A 250 30.71 3.19 -1.05
C THR A 250 29.71 2.85 0.07
N LEU A 251 29.30 1.59 0.18
CA LEU A 251 28.41 1.12 1.24
C LEU A 251 29.06 1.24 2.63
N VAL A 252 30.35 0.90 2.76
CA VAL A 252 31.10 1.04 4.01
C VAL A 252 31.26 2.51 4.41
N LEU A 253 31.55 3.40 3.45
CA LEU A 253 31.63 4.84 3.70
C LEU A 253 30.30 5.40 4.19
N MET A 254 29.20 4.97 3.58
CA MET A 254 27.85 5.35 3.98
C MET A 254 27.51 4.86 5.38
N GLN A 255 27.82 3.60 5.70
CA GLN A 255 27.63 3.06 7.04
C GLN A 255 28.44 3.84 8.09
N ALA A 256 29.72 4.12 7.83
CA ALA A 256 30.57 4.88 8.75
C ALA A 256 30.03 6.30 9.00
N MET A 257 29.54 6.94 7.94
CA MET A 257 28.91 8.25 7.99
C MET A 257 27.62 8.26 8.85
N LEU A 258 26.76 7.27 8.70
CA LEU A 258 25.53 7.15 9.50
C LEU A 258 25.82 6.82 10.96
N LEU A 259 26.81 5.95 11.23
CA LEU A 259 27.22 5.65 12.60
C LEU A 259 27.78 6.90 13.30
N SER A 260 28.59 7.72 12.62
CA SER A 260 29.08 8.98 13.18
C SER A 260 27.94 9.97 13.48
N LEU A 261 26.87 9.93 12.68
CA LEU A 261 25.67 10.74 12.94
C LEU A 261 24.89 10.21 14.14
N GLN A 262 24.68 8.90 14.24
CA GLN A 262 23.98 8.26 15.37
C GLN A 262 24.75 8.43 16.69
N GLU A 263 26.08 8.44 16.65
CA GLU A 263 26.91 8.73 17.82
C GLU A 263 26.71 10.17 18.34
N LYS A 264 26.52 11.14 17.42
CA LYS A 264 26.22 12.54 17.78
C LYS A 264 24.78 12.75 18.24
N HIS A 265 23.85 11.96 17.71
CA HIS A 265 22.42 12.09 17.97
C HIS A 265 21.84 10.75 18.44
N PRO A 266 21.93 10.44 19.75
CA PRO A 266 21.42 9.19 20.31
C PRO A 266 19.89 9.06 20.23
N ASP A 267 19.18 10.15 19.89
CA ASP A 267 17.74 10.14 19.67
C ASP A 267 17.31 9.40 18.39
N ILE A 268 18.25 9.20 17.46
CA ILE A 268 18.03 8.42 16.23
C ILE A 268 18.15 6.94 16.59
N LYS A 269 17.01 6.25 16.72
CA LYS A 269 16.97 4.80 16.98
C LYS A 269 17.59 4.00 15.83
N ALA A 270 17.22 4.37 14.61
CA ALA A 270 17.64 3.68 13.40
C ALA A 270 17.58 4.62 12.20
N SER A 271 18.34 4.27 11.16
CA SER A 271 18.48 5.02 9.93
C SER A 271 18.56 4.10 8.71
N ALA A 272 18.04 4.56 7.58
CA ALA A 272 18.16 3.93 6.29
C ALA A 272 18.44 4.98 5.20
N VAL A 273 19.04 4.55 4.10
CA VAL A 273 19.34 5.40 2.96
C VAL A 273 18.86 4.73 1.69
N LEU A 274 18.07 5.46 0.91
CA LEU A 274 17.57 5.03 -0.38
C LEU A 274 18.10 5.95 -1.48
N PHE A 275 18.23 5.41 -2.68
CA PHE A 275 18.50 6.16 -3.91
C PHE A 275 17.63 5.59 -5.01
N ASP A 276 16.79 6.44 -5.62
CA ASP A 276 15.87 6.05 -6.69
C ASP A 276 15.07 4.77 -6.36
N ALA A 277 14.39 4.79 -5.21
CA ALA A 277 13.68 3.65 -4.62
C ALA A 277 14.52 2.41 -4.28
N HIS A 278 15.84 2.40 -4.49
CA HIS A 278 16.69 1.27 -4.11
C HIS A 278 17.35 1.52 -2.74
N LEU A 279 17.36 0.49 -1.88
CA LEU A 279 18.01 0.53 -0.58
C LEU A 279 19.54 0.47 -0.73
N LEU A 280 20.23 1.43 -0.13
CA LEU A 280 21.69 1.43 -0.07
C LEU A 280 22.19 0.84 1.25
N HIS A 281 21.66 1.35 2.36
CA HIS A 281 22.01 0.90 3.70
C HIS A 281 20.80 1.01 4.62
N SER A 282 20.71 0.11 5.60
CA SER A 282 19.73 0.19 6.68
C SER A 282 20.30 -0.37 7.97
N SER A 283 20.10 0.37 9.05
CA SER A 283 20.24 -0.11 10.44
C SER A 283 18.89 -0.50 11.05
N ILE A 284 17.79 -0.33 10.30
CA ILE A 284 16.45 -0.77 10.69
C ILE A 284 16.38 -2.30 10.52
N PRO A 285 15.82 -3.05 11.49
CA PRO A 285 15.59 -4.49 11.36
C PRO A 285 14.87 -4.84 10.05
N LEU A 286 15.19 -6.02 9.49
CA LEU A 286 14.71 -6.41 8.16
C LEU A 286 13.18 -6.39 8.05
N GLU A 287 12.47 -6.86 9.08
CA GLU A 287 11.01 -6.90 9.14
C GLU A 287 10.42 -5.49 9.09
N ASP A 288 10.87 -4.62 9.99
CA ASP A 288 10.49 -3.21 10.05
C ASP A 288 10.81 -2.44 8.75
N MET A 289 11.97 -2.72 8.13
CA MET A 289 12.40 -2.06 6.89
C MET A 289 11.53 -2.46 5.70
N LYS A 290 11.01 -3.68 5.63
CA LYS A 290 10.10 -4.10 4.55
C LYS A 290 8.82 -3.28 4.58
N ILE A 291 8.21 -3.14 5.75
CA ILE A 291 6.99 -2.35 5.95
C ILE A 291 7.25 -0.89 5.60
N LEU A 292 8.33 -0.32 6.14
CA LEU A 292 8.66 1.08 5.91
C LEU A 292 9.02 1.36 4.43
N TYR A 293 9.74 0.44 3.79
CA TYR A 293 10.03 0.55 2.36
C TYR A 293 8.76 0.47 1.53
N SER A 294 7.88 -0.51 1.80
CA SER A 294 6.59 -0.62 1.12
C SER A 294 5.81 0.69 1.21
N TYR A 295 5.72 1.27 2.41
CA TYR A 295 5.07 2.57 2.62
C TYR A 295 5.77 3.72 1.87
N ILE A 296 7.08 3.92 2.07
CA ILE A 296 7.82 5.05 1.48
C ILE A 296 7.85 4.95 -0.03
N VAL A 297 8.12 3.77 -0.58
CA VAL A 297 8.28 3.57 -2.03
C VAL A 297 6.93 3.59 -2.73
N SER A 298 5.90 2.96 -2.17
CA SER A 298 4.56 3.01 -2.76
C SER A 298 3.98 4.42 -2.75
N THR A 299 4.27 5.23 -1.72
CA THR A 299 3.85 6.64 -1.67
C THR A 299 4.74 7.56 -2.50
N SER A 300 6.05 7.31 -2.59
CA SER A 300 7.01 8.17 -3.28
C SER A 300 7.07 7.93 -4.79
N ILE A 301 6.96 6.68 -5.27
CA ILE A 301 7.02 6.36 -6.72
C ILE A 301 5.88 7.05 -7.49
N ILE A 302 4.72 7.24 -6.86
CA ILE A 302 3.59 7.97 -7.45
C ILE A 302 3.97 9.44 -7.75
N GLY A 303 4.94 10.00 -7.00
CA GLY A 303 5.49 11.34 -7.26
C GLY A 303 6.57 11.40 -8.35
N PHE A 304 7.27 10.30 -8.66
CA PHE A 304 8.42 10.31 -9.58
C PHE A 304 8.07 10.10 -11.06
N ARG A 305 6.90 9.55 -11.41
CA ARG A 305 6.50 9.30 -12.82
C ARG A 305 5.61 10.43 -13.36
N SER A 306 6.26 11.49 -13.82
CA SER A 306 5.72 12.77 -14.34
C SER A 306 4.85 12.72 -15.63
N ASP A 307 4.38 11.55 -16.07
CA ASP A 307 3.68 11.44 -17.37
C ASP A 307 2.15 11.32 -17.25
N ALA A 308 1.60 11.26 -16.03
CA ALA A 308 0.16 11.22 -15.79
C ALA A 308 -0.31 12.47 -15.01
N PRO A 309 -1.45 13.09 -15.37
CA PRO A 309 -1.98 14.23 -14.66
C PRO A 309 -2.39 13.81 -13.24
N THR A 310 -1.61 14.24 -12.26
CA THR A 310 -1.94 14.44 -10.84
C THR A 310 -3.28 13.86 -10.37
N SER A 311 -3.37 12.54 -10.21
CA SER A 311 -4.19 11.95 -9.14
C SER A 311 -3.21 11.57 -8.02
N ILE A 312 -2.93 12.55 -7.19
CA ILE A 312 -2.09 12.40 -6.01
C ILE A 312 -2.92 11.58 -5.03
N VAL A 313 -2.56 10.30 -4.81
CA VAL A 313 -3.05 9.59 -3.63
C VAL A 313 -2.64 10.44 -2.43
N SER A 314 -3.63 11.00 -1.75
CA SER A 314 -3.38 11.96 -0.69
C SER A 314 -2.80 11.22 0.50
N SER A 315 -1.46 11.22 0.62
CA SER A 315 -0.72 10.67 1.78
C SER A 315 -1.21 11.23 3.12
N THR A 316 -1.92 12.36 3.07
CA THR A 316 -2.64 12.98 4.18
C THR A 316 -3.73 12.09 4.78
N LYS A 317 -4.48 11.36 3.94
CA LYS A 317 -5.55 10.47 4.39
C LYS A 317 -5.00 9.21 5.06
N MET A 318 -3.84 8.74 4.61
CA MET A 318 -3.18 7.58 5.20
C MET A 318 -2.53 7.88 6.55
N CYS A 319 -2.12 9.13 6.80
CA CYS A 319 -1.39 9.52 8.02
C CYS A 319 -2.30 10.01 9.16
N GLU A 320 -3.62 9.77 9.11
CA GLU A 320 -4.53 10.30 10.13
C GLU A 320 -4.20 9.73 11.53
N PRO A 321 -3.89 10.57 12.54
CA PRO A 321 -3.39 10.09 13.82
C PRO A 321 -4.50 9.44 14.68
N PRO A 322 -4.25 8.29 15.34
CA PRO A 322 -5.18 7.69 16.29
C PRO A 322 -4.86 8.06 17.76
N TYR A 323 -5.28 9.26 18.16
CA TYR A 323 -5.52 9.84 19.51
C TYR A 323 -4.46 9.85 20.64
N ASP A 324 -4.41 10.99 21.37
CA ASP A 324 -4.98 11.18 22.73
C ASP A 324 -5.24 12.70 22.93
N GLY A 325 -6.29 13.08 23.65
CA GLY A 325 -6.96 14.39 23.55
C GLY A 325 -6.08 15.65 23.63
N MET A 326 -6.07 16.44 22.55
CA MET A 326 -6.04 17.90 22.57
C MET A 326 -6.74 18.43 21.32
N GLU A 327 -7.66 19.37 21.50
CA GLU A 327 -8.09 20.29 20.45
C GLU A 327 -6.85 20.88 19.80
N GLU A 328 -6.65 20.68 18.51
CA GLU A 328 -6.14 21.74 17.65
C GLU A 328 -6.83 21.64 16.30
N ASP A 329 -7.76 22.58 16.09
CA ASP A 329 -8.18 23.06 14.77
C ASP A 329 -7.02 23.01 13.78
N SER A 330 -7.11 22.17 12.74
CA SER A 330 -6.56 22.50 11.40
C SER A 330 -6.64 21.32 10.44
N THR A 331 -7.65 21.39 9.57
CA THR A 331 -7.74 20.69 8.28
C THR A 331 -6.70 21.21 7.25
N SER A 332 -5.57 21.76 7.70
CA SER A 332 -4.52 22.36 6.86
C SER A 332 -3.09 21.89 7.19
N ILE A 333 -2.89 20.93 8.10
CA ILE A 333 -1.57 20.50 8.60
C ILE A 333 -0.79 19.58 7.65
N TRP A 334 -1.43 18.93 6.69
CA TRP A 334 -0.81 17.79 5.98
C TRP A 334 -0.32 18.12 4.56
N LYS A 335 0.39 19.23 4.35
CA LYS A 335 1.07 19.44 3.05
C LYS A 335 2.38 18.67 3.03
N SER A 336 2.38 17.44 2.51
CA SER A 336 3.62 16.76 2.13
C SER A 336 4.28 17.59 1.02
N ASN A 337 5.56 17.94 1.18
CA ASN A 337 6.30 18.66 0.17
C ASN A 337 6.38 17.80 -1.09
N HIS A 338 5.80 18.28 -2.19
CA HIS A 338 5.95 17.67 -3.50
C HIS A 338 7.43 17.61 -3.86
N VAL A 339 7.97 16.40 -4.04
CA VAL A 339 9.34 16.23 -4.56
C VAL A 339 9.33 16.65 -6.03
N THR A 340 9.80 17.86 -6.32
CA THR A 340 10.07 18.29 -7.69
C THR A 340 11.44 17.80 -8.13
N GLU A 341 11.70 17.70 -9.44
CA GLU A 341 13.07 17.41 -9.95
C GLU A 341 14.10 18.38 -9.35
N ASP A 342 13.71 19.65 -9.15
CA ASP A 342 14.54 20.67 -8.51
C ASP A 342 14.88 20.34 -7.03
N MET A 343 14.00 19.62 -6.30
CA MET A 343 14.28 19.15 -4.94
C MET A 343 15.22 17.94 -4.92
N ALA A 344 15.18 17.08 -5.93
CA ALA A 344 16.07 15.92 -6.04
C ALA A 344 17.53 16.33 -6.35
N ASP A 345 17.73 17.44 -7.06
CA ASP A 345 19.04 18.01 -7.39
C ASP A 345 19.47 19.20 -6.52
N GLY A 346 18.65 19.57 -5.53
CA GLY A 346 18.90 20.69 -4.63
C GLY A 346 20.21 20.57 -3.82
N GLU A 347 20.87 21.72 -3.63
CA GLU A 347 22.09 21.84 -2.81
C GLU A 347 21.79 21.90 -1.30
N THR A 348 20.54 22.13 -0.91
CA THR A 348 20.08 22.18 0.48
C THR A 348 19.20 20.98 0.79
N GLY A 349 19.51 20.24 1.86
CA GLY A 349 18.73 19.09 2.29
C GLY A 349 17.27 19.48 2.59
N THR A 350 16.32 18.81 1.93
CA THR A 350 14.89 19.12 2.01
C THR A 350 14.15 18.01 2.74
N PHE A 351 13.34 18.35 3.75
CA PHE A 351 12.53 17.37 4.47
C PHE A 351 11.28 17.00 3.69
N LEU A 352 11.09 15.69 3.50
CA LEU A 352 9.84 15.07 3.03
C LEU A 352 8.89 14.82 4.20
N PHE A 353 9.44 14.31 5.31
CA PHE A 353 8.79 14.23 6.62
C PHE A 353 9.73 14.89 7.63
N GLY A 354 9.27 15.93 8.32
CA GLY A 354 10.12 16.79 9.15
C GLY A 354 9.64 18.24 9.18
N PRO A 355 10.40 19.18 9.80
CA PRO A 355 10.04 20.60 9.90
C PRO A 355 9.84 21.23 8.52
N GLU A 356 8.80 22.05 8.36
CA GLU A 356 8.51 22.73 7.09
C GLU A 356 9.59 23.80 6.81
N ALA A 357 10.02 23.91 5.55
CA ALA A 357 11.06 24.86 5.17
C ALA A 357 10.53 26.31 5.27
N GLY A 358 10.99 27.05 6.28
CA GLY A 358 10.83 28.50 6.36
C GLY A 358 9.62 29.02 7.16
N SER A 359 8.83 28.16 7.79
CA SER A 359 7.78 28.54 8.74
C SER A 359 8.15 28.04 10.14
N SER A 360 7.89 28.85 11.17
CA SER A 360 7.94 28.44 12.58
C SER A 360 6.76 27.54 12.98
N GLU A 361 6.02 27.02 12.00
CA GLU A 361 4.86 26.17 12.18
C GLU A 361 5.17 24.72 11.79
N ARG A 362 4.46 23.82 12.47
CA ARG A 362 4.81 22.40 12.66
C ARG A 362 4.99 21.67 11.34
N GLY A 363 6.20 21.21 11.07
CA GLY A 363 6.40 20.20 10.05
C GLY A 363 5.81 18.85 10.45
N VAL A 364 5.40 18.08 9.44
CA VAL A 364 4.72 16.80 9.64
C VAL A 364 5.75 15.72 9.96
N MET A 365 5.68 15.19 11.17
CA MET A 365 6.45 14.02 11.60
C MET A 365 5.48 12.90 11.96
N PRO A 366 5.20 11.97 11.04
CA PRO A 366 4.27 10.89 11.33
C PRO A 366 4.85 10.00 12.43
N VAL A 367 3.99 9.68 13.40
CA VAL A 367 4.29 8.68 14.41
C VAL A 367 4.10 7.32 13.75
N VAL A 368 5.13 6.47 13.84
CA VAL A 368 5.12 5.13 13.25
C VAL A 368 5.24 4.06 14.33
N TYR A 369 4.59 2.93 14.11
CA TYR A 369 4.63 1.75 14.97
C TYR A 369 5.30 0.62 14.20
N LEU A 370 6.52 0.28 14.59
CA LEU A 370 7.28 -0.80 13.97
C LEU A 370 7.33 -2.02 14.90
N PRO A 371 7.22 -3.26 14.37
CA PRO A 371 7.23 -4.48 15.18
C PRO A 371 8.45 -4.60 16.12
N SER A 372 9.64 -4.33 15.61
CA SER A 372 10.89 -4.50 16.37
C SER A 372 11.32 -3.22 17.09
N LEU A 373 11.25 -2.06 16.42
CA LEU A 373 11.69 -0.77 16.97
C LEU A 373 10.64 -0.07 17.85
N GLY A 374 9.40 -0.57 17.85
CA GLY A 374 8.27 -0.01 18.58
C GLY A 374 7.82 1.34 18.04
N LYS A 375 7.24 2.17 18.92
CA LYS A 375 6.77 3.52 18.58
C LYS A 375 7.96 4.46 18.30
N GLY A 376 7.90 5.17 17.18
CA GLY A 376 8.89 6.16 16.77
C GLY A 376 8.26 7.30 15.96
N ARG A 377 9.07 8.28 15.58
CA ARG A 377 8.69 9.33 14.62
C ARG A 377 9.53 9.20 13.37
N LEU A 378 8.88 9.24 12.22
CA LEU A 378 9.55 9.11 10.93
C LEU A 378 10.00 10.48 10.44
N VAL A 379 11.26 10.57 10.03
CA VAL A 379 11.84 11.74 9.36
C VAL A 379 12.49 11.28 8.07
N ALA A 380 12.22 11.99 6.98
CA ALA A 380 12.82 11.72 5.69
C ALA A 380 13.43 13.02 5.14
N LEU A 381 14.71 12.98 4.80
CA LEU A 381 15.50 14.09 4.30
C LEU A 381 16.08 13.72 2.93
N LEU A 382 15.76 14.53 1.92
CA LEU A 382 16.26 14.36 0.56
C LEU A 382 17.46 15.28 0.32
N TYR A 383 18.53 14.74 -0.24
CA TYR A 383 19.71 15.51 -0.64
C TYR A 383 20.45 14.86 -1.79
N ARG A 384 20.62 15.60 -2.89
CA ARG A 384 21.32 15.12 -4.10
C ARG A 384 20.90 13.71 -4.50
N GLY A 385 19.58 13.46 -4.51
CA GLY A 385 18.95 12.19 -4.86
C GLY A 385 19.04 11.08 -3.79
N LEU A 386 19.80 11.28 -2.71
CA LEU A 386 19.80 10.37 -1.56
C LEU A 386 18.63 10.73 -0.64
N MET A 387 17.82 9.74 -0.30
CA MET A 387 16.78 9.85 0.72
C MET A 387 17.28 9.22 2.01
N PHE A 388 17.53 10.06 3.01
CA PHE A 388 17.85 9.64 4.37
C PHE A 388 16.56 9.48 5.16
N VAL A 389 16.33 8.28 5.69
CA VAL A 389 15.17 7.93 6.49
C VAL A 389 15.63 7.68 7.90
N PHE A 390 15.01 8.34 8.88
CA PHE A 390 15.35 8.22 10.29
C PHE A 390 14.10 7.87 11.10
N VAL A 391 14.27 6.94 12.03
CA VAL A 391 13.29 6.65 13.08
C VAL A 391 13.81 7.24 14.38
N ILE A 392 13.14 8.28 14.88
CA ILE A 392 13.54 9.02 16.08
C ILE A 392 12.66 8.58 17.25
N ASN A 393 13.19 8.69 18.47
CA ASN A 393 12.43 8.48 19.68
C ASN A 393 11.10 9.28 19.71
N ALA A 394 10.04 8.62 20.18
CA ALA A 394 8.68 9.17 20.19
C ALA A 394 8.41 10.19 21.31
N ILE A 395 9.35 10.40 22.23
CA ILE A 395 9.22 11.36 23.34
C ILE A 395 10.01 12.61 22.97
N PRO A 396 9.36 13.70 22.51
CA PRO A 396 10.06 14.95 22.25
C PRO A 396 10.17 15.84 23.48
N THR A 397 11.30 16.51 23.61
CA THR A 397 11.34 17.90 24.10
C THR A 397 11.47 18.80 22.86
N LYS A 398 10.61 19.82 22.74
CA LYS A 398 10.54 20.70 21.54
C LYS A 398 11.89 21.30 21.15
N GLU A 399 12.76 21.54 22.13
CA GLU A 399 14.09 22.09 21.93
C GLU A 399 15.06 21.07 21.29
N ALA A 400 15.03 19.80 21.74
CA ALA A 400 15.90 18.75 21.20
C ALA A 400 15.60 18.44 19.74
N ASP A 401 14.32 18.49 19.34
CA ASP A 401 13.91 18.26 17.95
C ASP A 401 14.44 19.36 17.01
N SER A 402 14.33 20.63 17.42
CA SER A 402 14.81 21.76 16.60
C SER A 402 16.33 21.72 16.41
N GLU A 403 17.07 21.40 17.47
CA GLU A 403 18.52 21.21 17.41
C GLU A 403 18.90 20.03 16.51
N LEU A 404 18.19 18.90 16.63
CA LEU A 404 18.40 17.72 15.80
C LEU A 404 18.20 18.03 14.32
N PHE A 405 17.09 18.67 13.93
CA PHE A 405 16.83 18.94 12.52
C PHE A 405 17.80 19.94 11.91
N SER A 406 18.15 20.99 12.66
CA SER A 406 19.16 21.96 12.24
C SER A 406 20.51 21.25 12.05
N SER A 407 20.87 20.35 12.95
CA SER A 407 22.10 19.57 12.85
C SER A 407 22.08 18.58 11.69
N LEU A 408 20.94 17.93 11.41
CA LEU A 408 20.77 17.05 10.25
C LEU A 408 20.91 17.80 8.92
N GLN A 409 20.27 18.97 8.79
CA GLN A 409 20.41 19.80 7.59
C GLN A 409 21.85 20.28 7.41
N GLN A 410 22.50 20.74 8.49
CA GLN A 410 23.89 21.16 8.47
C GLN A 410 24.83 20.00 8.11
N TRP A 411 24.60 18.82 8.68
CA TRP A 411 25.39 17.63 8.40
C TRP A 411 25.30 17.23 6.93
N VAL A 412 24.11 17.27 6.34
CA VAL A 412 23.92 16.96 4.93
C VAL A 412 24.55 18.02 4.02
N SER A 413 24.45 19.30 4.34
CA SER A 413 24.95 20.38 3.48
C SER A 413 26.47 20.59 3.57
N GLU A 414 27.06 20.44 4.76
CA GLU A 414 28.47 20.76 5.02
C GLU A 414 29.40 19.54 4.98
N SER A 415 28.85 18.32 5.04
CA SER A 415 29.67 17.11 5.04
C SER A 415 30.19 16.78 3.63
N ASN A 416 31.50 16.94 3.46
CA ASN A 416 32.22 16.47 2.28
C ASN A 416 31.97 14.97 2.01
N SER A 417 31.83 14.17 3.07
CA SER A 417 31.56 12.72 2.96
C SER A 417 30.19 12.43 2.36
N VAL A 418 29.14 13.16 2.76
CA VAL A 418 27.78 13.00 2.22
C VAL A 418 27.77 13.37 0.73
N SER A 419 28.40 14.50 0.40
CA SER A 419 28.56 14.95 -0.99
C SER A 419 29.31 13.94 -1.87
N GLN A 420 30.41 13.38 -1.36
CA GLN A 420 31.21 12.39 -2.06
C GLN A 420 30.42 11.09 -2.30
N VAL A 421 29.71 10.59 -1.27
CA VAL A 421 28.88 9.38 -1.39
C VAL A 421 27.76 9.59 -2.41
N ALA A 422 27.07 10.75 -2.38
CA ALA A 422 26.03 11.05 -3.36
C ALA A 422 26.55 11.03 -4.81
N GLN A 423 27.75 11.58 -5.05
CA GLN A 423 28.40 11.53 -6.37
C GLN A 423 28.77 10.11 -6.80
N LEU A 424 29.37 9.32 -5.90
CA LEU A 424 29.75 7.93 -6.17
C LEU A 424 28.53 7.06 -6.46
N VAL A 425 27.46 7.17 -5.67
CA VAL A 425 26.22 6.42 -5.88
C VAL A 425 25.62 6.77 -7.24
N ARG A 426 25.48 8.06 -7.58
CA ARG A 426 24.97 8.48 -8.90
C ARG A 426 25.80 7.92 -10.05
N GLN A 427 27.13 7.98 -9.94
CA GLN A 427 28.04 7.48 -10.98
C GLN A 427 27.94 5.95 -11.13
N GLN A 428 27.94 5.20 -10.04
CA GLN A 428 27.92 3.74 -10.06
C GLN A 428 26.56 3.21 -10.50
N PHE A 429 25.47 3.82 -10.01
CA PHE A 429 24.11 3.44 -10.39
C PHE A 429 23.86 3.66 -11.88
N GLY A 430 24.27 4.80 -12.44
CA GLY A 430 24.15 5.09 -13.87
C GLY A 430 25.06 4.27 -14.79
N GLN A 431 26.04 3.53 -14.24
CA GLN A 431 26.86 2.58 -15.01
C GLN A 431 26.30 1.16 -15.00
N ALA A 432 25.48 0.84 -13.99
CA ALA A 432 24.93 -0.50 -13.77
C ALA A 432 23.55 -0.70 -14.42
N MET A 433 22.77 0.38 -14.58
CA MET A 433 21.50 0.43 -15.31
C MET A 433 21.74 0.84 -16.76
#